data_AF-A0A2E4XZC7-F1
#
_entry.id   AF-A0A2E4XZC7-F1
#
_cell.length_a   1.000
_cell.length_b   1.000
_cell.length_c   1.000
_cell.angle_alpha   90.00
_cell.angle_beta   90.00
_cell.angle_gamma   90.00
#
_symmetry.space_group_name_H-M   'P 1'
#
loop_
_entity.id
_entity.type
_entity.pdbx_description
1 polymer ?
#
loop_
_entity_poly.entity_id
_entity_poly.type
_entity_poly.pdbx_seq_one_letter_code
_entity_poly.pdbx_strand_id
1 'polypeptide(L)'
;MCRASCTVASRVTPAPRSDFDIGDGYAKTCDPAFVAAAVECLSGLGDNLTANKHFAGAERIHKHGDPANGIHSLQIETKQGLYMDEVTYAKRPEFEKVQTDLGTLCCLLSDVARSVAT
;
A
#
# COMPACT_ATOMS: atom_id res chain seq x y z
N MET A 1 5.11 19.57 10.15
CA MET A 1 5.80 18.28 10.05
C MET A 1 4.81 17.29 9.43
N CYS A 2 4.91 17.04 8.13
CA CYS A 2 4.07 16.03 7.46
C CYS A 2 4.54 14.63 7.84
N ARG A 3 3.61 13.72 8.15
CA ARG A 3 3.91 12.32 8.50
C ARG A 3 3.09 11.41 7.61
N ALA A 4 3.75 10.45 6.98
CA ALA A 4 3.09 9.38 6.26
C ALA A 4 3.32 8.06 6.99
N SER A 5 2.27 7.26 7.11
CA SER A 5 2.38 5.88 7.56
C SER A 5 1.77 4.94 6.53
N CYS A 6 2.47 3.85 6.26
CA CYS A 6 1.99 2.78 5.42
C CYS A 6 1.77 1.54 6.29
N THR A 7 0.61 0.90 6.13
CA THR A 7 0.37 -0.42 6.71
C THR A 7 0.41 -1.45 5.60
N VAL A 8 1.43 -2.30 5.60
CA VAL A 8 1.46 -3.49 4.75
C VAL A 8 0.83 -4.66 5.50
N ALA A 9 -0.19 -5.26 4.91
CA ALA A 9 -0.83 -6.47 5.39
C ALA A 9 -0.94 -7.51 4.27
N SER A 10 -1.16 -8.76 4.67
CA SER A 10 -1.14 -9.90 3.77
C SER A 10 -2.26 -10.85 4.18
N ARG A 11 -3.14 -11.22 3.25
CA ARG A 11 -4.34 -12.03 3.54
C ARG A 11 -4.60 -13.06 2.45
N VAL A 12 -5.04 -14.24 2.88
CA VAL A 12 -5.60 -15.30 2.00
C VAL A 12 -7.04 -14.92 1.66
N THR A 13 -7.39 -14.97 0.37
CA THR A 13 -8.75 -14.70 -0.10
C THR A 13 -9.17 -15.73 -1.16
N PRO A 14 -10.41 -16.23 -1.16
CA PRO A 14 -10.87 -17.22 -2.15
C PRO A 14 -11.13 -16.66 -3.56
N ALA A 15 -11.25 -15.34 -3.72
CA ALA A 15 -11.50 -14.70 -5.01
C ALA A 15 -10.19 -14.24 -5.69
N PRO A 16 -10.15 -14.17 -7.04
CA PRO A 16 -9.03 -13.55 -7.75
C PRO A 16 -8.84 -12.11 -7.30
N ARG A 17 -7.68 -11.84 -6.72
CA ARG A 17 -7.27 -10.52 -6.26
C ARG A 17 -6.05 -10.07 -7.04
N SER A 18 -5.91 -8.75 -7.14
CA SER A 18 -4.69 -8.13 -7.62
C SER A 18 -3.49 -8.46 -6.72
N ASP A 19 -2.28 -8.20 -7.21
CA ASP A 19 -1.03 -8.42 -6.48
C ASP A 19 -0.98 -7.51 -5.25
N PHE A 20 -1.43 -6.26 -5.43
CA PHE A 20 -1.61 -5.29 -4.36
C PHE A 20 -3.04 -4.71 -4.31
N ASP A 21 -3.50 -4.34 -3.12
CA ASP A 21 -4.69 -3.51 -2.93
C ASP A 21 -4.32 -2.28 -2.11
N ILE A 22 -4.78 -1.11 -2.54
CA ILE A 22 -4.54 0.17 -1.87
C ILE A 22 -5.83 0.64 -1.20
N GLY A 23 -5.74 1.09 0.05
CA GLY A 23 -6.88 1.64 0.80
C GLY A 23 -6.55 2.98 1.44
N ASP A 24 -7.33 4.01 1.12
CA ASP A 24 -7.21 5.39 1.65
C ASP A 24 -8.47 5.87 2.39
N GLY A 25 -9.34 4.93 2.75
CA GLY A 25 -10.61 5.20 3.40
C GLY A 25 -11.58 6.00 2.53
N TYR A 26 -11.48 5.89 1.19
CA TYR A 26 -12.18 6.72 0.21
C TYR A 26 -11.79 8.19 0.33
N ALA A 27 -10.51 8.48 0.17
CA ALA A 27 -9.89 9.82 0.25
C ALA A 27 -10.04 10.51 1.61
N LYS A 28 -10.18 9.74 2.70
CA LYS A 28 -10.35 10.29 4.07
C LYS A 28 -9.10 10.23 4.91
N THR A 29 -8.13 9.38 4.56
CA THR A 29 -6.99 9.10 5.44
C THR A 29 -5.66 9.61 4.91
N CYS A 30 -5.56 9.99 3.64
CA CYS A 30 -4.37 10.61 3.06
C CYS A 30 -4.75 11.60 1.93
N ASP A 31 -3.75 12.36 1.46
CA ASP A 31 -3.89 13.21 0.27
C ASP A 31 -3.93 12.33 -1.00
N PRO A 32 -4.75 12.64 -2.02
CA PRO A 32 -4.81 11.87 -3.27
C PRO A 32 -3.46 11.64 -3.96
N ALA A 33 -2.47 12.52 -3.76
CA ALA A 33 -1.13 12.36 -4.30
C ALA A 33 -0.43 11.07 -3.82
N PHE A 34 -0.73 10.60 -2.60
CA PHE A 34 -0.19 9.33 -2.10
C PHE A 34 -0.74 8.13 -2.88
N VAL A 35 -2.04 8.13 -3.17
CA VAL A 35 -2.68 7.05 -3.94
C VAL A 35 -2.17 7.08 -5.37
N ALA A 36 -2.12 8.25 -6.01
CA ALA A 36 -1.62 8.40 -7.38
C ALA A 36 -0.17 7.88 -7.51
N ALA A 37 0.72 8.32 -6.62
CA ALA A 37 2.13 7.88 -6.62
C ALA A 37 2.27 6.38 -6.38
N ALA A 38 1.48 5.79 -5.47
CA ALA A 38 1.51 4.36 -5.21
C ALA A 38 1.03 3.53 -6.42
N VAL A 39 -0.06 3.96 -7.06
CA VAL A 39 -0.60 3.33 -8.27
C VAL A 39 0.41 3.38 -9.41
N GLU A 40 1.00 4.55 -9.67
CA GLU A 40 1.99 4.75 -10.73
C GLU A 40 3.24 3.90 -10.49
N CYS A 41 3.77 3.91 -9.27
CA CYS A 41 4.97 3.14 -8.91
C CYS A 41 4.79 1.64 -9.12
N LEU A 42 3.77 1.04 -8.51
CA LEU A 42 3.57 -0.41 -8.57
C LEU A 42 3.19 -0.87 -9.98
N SER A 43 2.35 -0.10 -10.68
CA SER A 43 2.02 -0.42 -12.09
C SER A 43 3.26 -0.32 -12.98
N GLY A 44 4.14 0.65 -12.74
CA GLY A 44 5.42 0.81 -13.45
C GLY A 44 6.43 -0.30 -13.17
N LEU A 45 6.35 -0.94 -12.01
CA LEU A 45 7.13 -2.14 -11.64
C LEU A 45 6.53 -3.45 -12.19
N GLY A 46 5.40 -3.35 -12.91
CA GLY A 46 4.73 -4.47 -13.56
C GLY A 46 3.73 -5.22 -12.69
N ASP A 47 3.45 -4.74 -11.48
CA ASP A 47 2.47 -5.35 -10.58
C ASP A 47 1.06 -4.85 -10.90
N ASN A 48 0.05 -5.72 -10.80
CA ASN A 48 -1.33 -5.28 -10.91
C ASN A 48 -1.88 -4.90 -9.53
N LEU A 49 -2.81 -3.93 -9.52
CA LEU A 49 -3.36 -3.42 -8.26
C LEU A 49 -4.80 -2.93 -8.42
N THR A 50 -5.50 -2.83 -7.30
CA THR A 50 -6.78 -2.12 -7.22
C THR A 50 -6.79 -1.15 -6.04
N ALA A 51 -7.57 -0.08 -6.15
CA ALA A 51 -7.73 0.91 -5.08
C ALA A 51 -9.17 0.87 -4.54
N ASN A 52 -9.30 0.79 -3.21
CA ASN A 52 -10.57 0.77 -2.47
C ASN A 52 -11.59 -0.28 -2.90
N LYS A 53 -11.13 -1.38 -3.51
CA LYS A 53 -12.01 -2.44 -4.02
C LYS A 53 -12.24 -3.55 -3.00
N HIS A 54 -11.19 -4.24 -2.58
CA HIS A 54 -11.29 -5.33 -1.60
C HIS A 54 -11.01 -4.83 -0.17
N PHE A 55 -10.07 -3.88 -0.05
CA PHE A 55 -9.66 -3.30 1.22
C PHE A 55 -9.61 -1.78 1.11
N ALA A 56 -10.73 -1.12 1.40
CA ALA A 56 -10.80 0.34 1.36
C ALA A 56 -10.04 1.03 2.50
N GLY A 57 -9.78 0.32 3.59
CA GLY A 57 -9.12 0.88 4.76
C GLY A 57 -9.62 0.25 6.05
N ALA A 58 -8.70 -0.23 6.89
CA ALA A 58 -8.99 -0.71 8.22
C ALA A 58 -9.12 0.47 9.20
N GLU A 59 -9.74 0.24 10.36
CA GLU A 59 -9.90 1.26 11.42
C GLU A 59 -8.59 1.96 11.77
N ARG A 60 -7.45 1.26 11.70
CA ARG A 60 -6.13 1.81 11.99
C ARG A 60 -5.77 3.04 11.15
N ILE A 61 -6.05 3.03 9.84
CA ILE A 61 -5.73 4.18 8.99
C ILE A 61 -6.70 5.34 9.20
N HIS A 62 -7.94 5.06 9.63
CA HIS A 62 -8.91 6.09 9.99
C HIS A 62 -8.60 6.74 11.33
N LYS A 63 -8.15 5.96 12.30
CA LYS A 63 -7.78 6.45 13.64
C LYS A 63 -6.55 7.35 13.62
N HIS A 64 -5.61 7.09 12.71
CA HIS A 64 -4.31 7.76 12.66
C HIS A 64 -4.13 8.67 11.46
N GLY A 65 -5.03 8.64 10.48
CA GLY A 65 -5.06 9.60 9.38
C GLY A 65 -5.71 10.91 9.82
N ASP A 66 -5.04 12.02 9.54
CA ASP A 66 -5.54 13.37 9.70
C ASP A 66 -4.93 14.27 8.61
N PRO A 67 -5.39 14.13 7.35
CA PRO A 67 -4.79 14.83 6.22
C PRO A 67 -4.82 16.35 6.37
N ALA A 68 -5.84 16.89 7.05
CA ALA A 68 -5.98 18.32 7.34
C ALA A 68 -4.83 18.86 8.21
N ASN A 69 -4.20 18.00 9.03
CA ASN A 69 -3.03 18.35 9.84
C ASN A 69 -1.74 17.72 9.32
N GLY A 70 -1.73 17.28 8.05
CA GLY A 70 -0.54 16.71 7.40
C GLY A 70 -0.17 15.31 7.90
N ILE A 71 -1.12 14.55 8.44
CA ILE A 71 -0.92 13.16 8.83
C ILE A 71 -1.65 12.26 7.83
N HIS A 72 -0.89 11.52 7.03
CA HIS A 72 -1.42 10.70 5.94
C HIS A 72 -1.23 9.22 6.28
N SER A 73 -2.31 8.45 6.19
CA SER A 73 -2.30 7.01 6.42
C SER A 73 -2.83 6.29 5.20
N LEU A 74 -2.02 5.38 4.65
CA LEU A 74 -2.35 4.55 3.49
C LEU A 74 -2.22 3.06 3.87
N GLN A 75 -3.19 2.25 3.46
CA GLN A 75 -3.11 0.79 3.58
C GLN A 75 -2.69 0.17 2.26
N ILE A 76 -1.81 -0.83 2.36
CA ILE A 76 -1.31 -1.63 1.23
C ILE A 76 -1.45 -3.09 1.61
N GLU A 77 -2.19 -3.86 0.82
CA GLU A 77 -2.42 -5.27 1.07
C GLU A 77 -1.76 -6.10 -0.04
N THR A 78 -0.73 -6.86 0.30
CA THR A 78 0.01 -7.73 -0.63
C THR A 78 -0.63 -9.12 -0.69
N LYS A 79 -0.73 -9.71 -1.87
CA LYS A 79 -1.21 -11.10 -2.04
C LYS A 79 -0.18 -12.09 -1.50
N GLN A 80 -0.59 -12.98 -0.58
CA GLN A 80 0.34 -13.91 0.08
C GLN A 80 1.06 -14.80 -0.93
N GLY A 81 0.29 -15.42 -1.84
CA GLY A 81 0.80 -16.26 -2.92
C GLY A 81 1.79 -15.58 -3.88
N LEU A 82 1.96 -14.26 -3.80
CA LEU A 82 2.98 -13.53 -4.58
C LEU A 82 4.40 -13.80 -4.07
N TYR A 83 4.58 -14.00 -2.75
CA TYR A 83 5.91 -14.10 -2.14
C TYR A 83 6.10 -15.34 -1.26
N MET A 84 5.05 -16.06 -0.91
CA MET A 84 5.13 -17.28 -0.11
C MET A 84 4.12 -18.34 -0.54
N ASP A 85 4.44 -19.60 -0.28
CA ASP A 85 3.51 -20.71 -0.36
C ASP A 85 2.52 -20.62 0.81
N GLU A 86 1.22 -20.61 0.52
CA GLU A 86 0.16 -20.33 1.51
C GLU A 86 -0.10 -21.49 2.49
N VAL A 87 0.46 -22.68 2.22
CA VAL A 87 0.30 -23.87 3.07
C VAL A 87 1.51 -24.04 3.98
N THR A 88 2.70 -23.92 3.41
CA THR A 88 3.98 -24.20 4.09
C THR A 88 4.63 -22.93 4.64
N TYR A 89 4.18 -21.75 4.22
CA TYR A 89 4.79 -20.45 4.51
C TYR A 89 6.24 -20.32 4.01
N ALA A 90 6.69 -21.24 3.16
CA ALA A 90 8.00 -21.13 2.52
C ALA A 90 8.00 -19.95 1.56
N LYS A 91 9.08 -19.17 1.57
CA LYS A 91 9.27 -18.08 0.60
C LYS A 91 9.31 -18.65 -0.80
N ARG A 92 8.64 -17.98 -1.73
CA ARG A 92 8.82 -18.25 -3.16
C ARG A 92 10.03 -17.48 -3.70
N PRO A 93 10.57 -17.87 -4.88
CA PRO A 93 11.65 -17.12 -5.54
C PRO A 93 11.34 -15.62 -5.74
N GLU A 94 10.06 -15.27 -5.89
CA GLU A 94 9.60 -13.89 -6.09
C GLU A 94 9.64 -13.03 -4.81
N PHE A 95 9.94 -13.61 -3.64
CA PHE A 95 10.00 -12.87 -2.37
C PHE A 95 10.89 -11.63 -2.43
N GLU A 96 12.08 -11.76 -3.03
CA GLU A 96 13.05 -10.68 -3.13
C GLU A 96 12.56 -9.55 -4.05
N LYS A 97 11.82 -9.88 -5.12
CA LYS A 97 11.17 -8.90 -5.98
C LYS A 97 10.16 -8.09 -5.18
N VAL A 98 9.22 -8.77 -4.50
CA VAL A 98 8.16 -8.10 -3.70
C VAL A 98 8.76 -7.21 -2.61
N GLN A 99 9.83 -7.66 -1.94
CA GLN A 99 10.55 -6.86 -0.97
C GLN A 99 11.15 -5.59 -1.60
N THR A 100 11.75 -5.72 -2.78
CA THR A 100 12.36 -4.60 -3.53
C THR A 100 11.30 -3.59 -3.99
N ASP A 101 10.15 -4.06 -4.48
CA ASP A 101 9.05 -3.21 -4.95
C ASP A 101 8.45 -2.42 -3.79
N LEU A 102 8.17 -3.09 -2.66
CA LEU A 102 7.69 -2.42 -1.45
C LEU A 102 8.71 -1.42 -0.89
N GLY A 103 10.01 -1.73 -0.98
CA GLY A 103 11.08 -0.80 -0.62
C GLY A 103 11.08 0.46 -1.49
N THR A 104 10.99 0.28 -2.81
CA THR A 104 10.89 1.36 -3.80
C THR A 104 9.68 2.25 -3.51
N LEU A 105 8.53 1.64 -3.24
CA LEU A 105 7.31 2.35 -2.89
C LEU A 105 7.46 3.15 -1.60
N CYS A 106 8.06 2.58 -0.55
CA CYS A 106 8.30 3.30 0.71
C CYS A 106 9.18 4.53 0.51
N CYS A 107 10.22 4.43 -0.31
CA CYS A 107 11.07 5.57 -0.68
C CYS A 107 10.25 6.66 -1.39
N LEU A 108 9.47 6.30 -2.41
CA LEU A 108 8.63 7.25 -3.15
C LEU A 108 7.61 7.95 -2.25
N LEU A 109 6.87 7.21 -1.41
CA LEU A 109 5.86 7.80 -0.52
C LEU A 109 6.50 8.71 0.54
N SER A 110 7.75 8.46 0.91
CA SER A 110 8.51 9.38 1.77
C SER A 110 8.83 10.70 1.08
N ASP A 111 9.12 10.67 -0.22
CA ASP A 111 9.34 11.89 -1.02
C ASP A 111 8.03 12.65 -1.23
N VAL A 112 6.93 11.96 -1.51
CA VAL A 112 5.59 12.56 -1.58
C VAL A 112 5.22 13.23 -0.25
N ALA A 113 5.49 12.59 0.89
CA ALA A 113 5.23 13.19 2.19
C ALA A 113 6.00 14.50 2.42
N ARG A 114 7.19 14.64 1.83
CA ARG A 114 7.98 15.88 1.88
C ARG A 114 7.43 16.95 0.95
N SER A 115 6.88 16.57 -0.20
CA SER A 115 6.36 17.52 -1.20
C SER A 115 4.99 18.10 -0.85
N VAL A 116 4.13 17.35 -0.14
CA VAL A 116 2.82 17.84 0.33
C VAL A 116 2.89 18.66 1.61
N ALA A 117 4.09 18.82 2.20
CA ALA A 117 4.30 19.51 3.46
C ALA A 117 4.39 21.04 3.35
N THR A 118 4.11 21.60 2.17
CA THR A 118 4.16 23.03 1.82
C THR A 118 2.78 23.62 1.69
#